data_AF-A0A8S3JEA9-F1
#
_entry.id   AF-A0A8S3JEA9-F1
#
_cell.length_a   1.000
_cell.length_b   1.000
_cell.length_c   1.000
_cell.angle_alpha   90.00
_cell.angle_beta   90.00
_cell.angle_gamma   90.00
#
_symmetry.space_group_name_H-M   'P 1'
#
loop_
_entity.id
_entity.type
_entity.pdbx_description
1 polymer ?
#
loop_
_entity_poly.entity_id
_entity_poly.type
_entity_poly.pdbx_seq_one_letter_code
_entity_poly.pdbx_strand_id
1 'polypeptide(L)'
;TDLMSEYDFAIKDAERFVDMLQQRLTDLDVANVETVMASEKGAVQLMNMLDKAVEEISKIDNRLGLYEKKLSTVADAVKIMSRKDSLIQIETANVQKLTEALDNLLEMQDFSDDYIQLLQNSDLTNDNDRTMCIQAATLLTQALSVQLQPG
;
A
#
# COMPACT_ATOMS: atom_id res chain seq x y z
N THR A 1 87.86 51.32 -31.42
CA THR A 1 86.90 51.80 -30.40
C THR A 1 85.48 51.30 -30.65
N ASP A 2 85.15 50.80 -31.84
CA ASP A 2 83.81 50.22 -32.13
C ASP A 2 83.47 48.93 -31.35
N LEU A 3 84.43 48.00 -31.19
CA LEU A 3 84.14 46.69 -30.60
C LEU A 3 83.61 46.78 -29.15
N MET A 4 84.19 47.66 -28.32
CA MET A 4 83.73 47.83 -26.92
C MET A 4 82.34 48.46 -26.84
N SER A 5 81.97 49.30 -27.82
CA SER A 5 80.62 49.88 -27.91
C SER A 5 79.59 48.84 -28.34
N GLU A 6 79.97 47.94 -29.24
CA GLU A 6 79.11 46.85 -29.72
C GLU A 6 78.86 45.80 -28.62
N TYR A 7 79.88 45.48 -27.81
CA TYR A 7 79.72 44.64 -26.62
C TYR A 7 78.82 45.29 -25.55
N ASP A 8 78.98 46.57 -25.28
CA ASP A 8 78.14 47.29 -24.30
C ASP A 8 76.67 47.35 -24.76
N PHE A 9 76.43 47.48 -26.06
CA PHE A 9 75.10 47.39 -26.65
C PHE A 9 74.49 45.97 -26.51
N ALA A 10 75.27 44.94 -26.83
CA ALA A 10 74.82 43.55 -26.69
C ALA A 10 74.52 43.15 -25.23
N ILE A 11 75.29 43.67 -24.26
CA ILE A 11 75.05 43.46 -22.84
C ILE A 11 73.73 44.12 -22.42
N LYS A 12 73.50 45.38 -22.81
CA LYS A 12 72.25 46.09 -22.51
C LYS A 12 71.01 45.43 -23.12
N ASP A 13 71.14 44.89 -24.34
CA ASP A 13 70.05 44.13 -24.97
C ASP A 13 69.76 42.81 -24.24
N ALA A 14 70.79 42.12 -23.75
CA ALA A 14 70.63 40.92 -22.94
C ALA A 14 69.99 41.22 -21.58
N GLU A 15 70.40 42.30 -20.90
CA GLU A 15 69.78 42.77 -19.66
C GLU A 15 68.30 43.08 -19.86
N ARG A 16 67.96 43.83 -20.92
CA ARG A 16 66.58 44.15 -21.28
C ARG A 16 65.75 42.89 -21.59
N PHE A 17 66.36 41.87 -22.20
CA PHE A 17 65.70 40.60 -22.47
C PHE A 17 65.43 39.81 -21.18
N VAL A 18 66.38 39.80 -20.24
CA VAL A 18 66.19 39.17 -18.92
C VAL A 18 65.08 39.87 -18.15
N ASP A 19 65.04 41.20 -18.12
CA ASP A 19 63.98 41.96 -17.48
C ASP A 19 62.61 41.64 -18.08
N MET A 20 62.53 41.53 -19.42
CA MET A 20 61.31 41.15 -20.10
C MET A 20 60.85 39.74 -19.72
N LEU A 21 61.78 38.77 -19.62
CA LEU A 21 61.46 37.40 -19.21
C LEU A 21 60.99 37.34 -17.76
N GLN A 22 61.61 38.11 -16.86
CA GLN A 22 61.19 38.19 -15.46
C GLN A 22 59.78 38.77 -15.33
N GLN A 23 59.48 39.83 -16.09
CA GLN A 23 58.14 40.40 -16.12
C GLN A 23 57.11 39.37 -16.64
N ARG A 24 57.41 38.70 -17.76
CA ARG A 24 56.51 37.69 -18.34
C ARG A 24 56.30 36.49 -17.43
N LEU A 25 57.33 36.05 -16.71
CA LEU A 25 57.22 34.99 -15.72
C LEU A 25 56.30 35.41 -14.57
N THR A 26 56.46 36.63 -14.07
CA THR A 26 55.61 37.20 -13.01
C THR A 26 54.15 37.28 -13.46
N ASP A 27 53.90 37.78 -14.67
CA ASP A 27 52.54 37.86 -15.22
C ASP A 27 51.91 36.47 -15.36
N LEU A 28 52.70 35.47 -15.79
CA LEU A 28 52.25 34.09 -15.92
C LEU A 28 51.93 33.45 -14.56
N ASP A 29 52.76 33.71 -13.54
CA ASP A 29 52.55 33.20 -12.19
C ASP A 29 51.25 33.77 -11.58
N VAL A 30 51.00 35.07 -11.77
CA VAL A 30 49.74 35.70 -11.35
C VAL A 30 48.54 35.07 -12.06
N ALA A 31 48.59 34.96 -13.39
CA ALA A 31 47.50 34.36 -14.16
C ALA A 31 47.25 32.88 -13.80
N ASN A 32 48.32 32.14 -13.49
CA ASN A 32 48.23 30.75 -13.07
C ASN A 32 47.53 30.63 -11.71
N VAL A 33 47.92 31.45 -10.73
CA VAL A 33 47.27 31.48 -9.41
C VAL A 33 45.79 31.84 -9.53
N GLU A 34 45.44 32.85 -10.32
CA GLU A 34 44.04 33.25 -10.54
C GLU A 34 43.22 32.12 -11.16
N THR A 35 43.78 31.41 -12.14
CA THR A 35 43.11 30.29 -12.82
C THR A 35 42.89 29.10 -11.87
N VAL A 36 43.92 28.75 -11.08
CA VAL A 36 43.83 27.69 -10.07
C VAL A 36 42.78 28.04 -9.01
N MET A 37 42.81 29.27 -8.48
CA MET A 37 41.83 29.74 -7.50
C MET A 37 40.40 29.72 -8.05
N ALA A 38 40.19 30.10 -9.31
CA ALA A 38 38.88 30.04 -9.94
C ALA A 38 38.36 28.59 -10.05
N SER A 39 39.24 27.66 -10.42
CA SER A 39 38.93 26.23 -10.49
C SER A 39 38.55 25.66 -9.12
N GLU A 40 39.34 25.96 -8.09
CA GLU A 40 39.06 25.54 -6.71
C GLU A 40 37.72 26.07 -6.22
N LYS A 41 37.41 27.35 -6.47
CA LYS A 41 36.12 27.94 -6.14
C LYS A 41 34.96 27.23 -6.84
N GLY A 42 35.14 26.86 -8.11
CA GLY A 42 34.16 26.08 -8.87
C GLY A 42 33.93 24.69 -8.27
N ALA A 43 35.01 23.99 -7.89
CA ALA A 43 34.92 22.68 -7.25
C ALA A 43 34.17 22.75 -5.90
N VAL A 44 34.46 23.77 -5.08
CA VAL A 44 33.77 23.99 -3.80
C VAL A 44 32.27 24.27 -4.01
N GLN A 45 31.91 25.05 -5.04
CA GLN A 45 30.50 25.29 -5.37
C GLN A 45 29.77 24.00 -5.77
N LEU A 46 30.42 23.14 -6.57
CA LEU A 46 29.85 21.85 -6.96
C LEU A 46 29.67 20.92 -5.75
N MET A 47 30.65 20.87 -4.83
CA MET A 47 30.52 20.11 -3.59
C MET A 47 29.33 20.59 -2.76
N ASN A 48 29.18 21.92 -2.58
CA ASN A 48 28.04 22.47 -1.85
C ASN A 48 26.69 22.15 -2.52
N MET A 49 26.64 22.08 -3.86
CA MET A 49 25.43 21.67 -4.57
C MET A 49 25.12 20.19 -4.36
N LEU A 50 26.14 19.33 -4.34
CA LEU A 50 25.99 17.91 -4.03
C LEU A 50 25.48 17.70 -2.61
N ASP A 51 26.05 18.41 -1.62
CA ASP A 51 25.60 18.30 -0.23
C ASP A 51 24.11 18.67 -0.08
N LYS A 52 23.67 19.74 -0.76
CA LYS A 52 22.25 20.12 -0.80
C LYS A 52 21.40 19.05 -1.49
N ALA A 53 21.87 18.48 -2.60
CA ALA A 53 21.14 17.41 -3.28
C ALA A 53 21.00 16.17 -2.39
N VAL A 54 22.04 15.81 -1.64
CA VAL A 54 22.01 14.73 -0.66
C VAL A 54 20.97 15.03 0.44
N GLU A 55 20.97 16.25 0.97
CA GLU A 55 19.97 16.67 1.98
C GLU A 55 18.53 16.56 1.45
N GLU A 56 18.28 17.00 0.22
CA GLU A 56 16.96 16.91 -0.41
C GLU A 56 16.54 15.45 -0.65
N ILE A 57 17.47 14.58 -1.06
CA ILE A 57 17.21 13.14 -1.20
C ILE A 57 16.84 12.55 0.16
N SER A 58 17.55 12.89 1.23
CA SER A 58 17.20 12.44 2.59
C SER A 58 15.81 12.92 3.03
N LYS A 59 15.38 14.14 2.64
CA LYS A 59 14.01 14.62 2.92
C LYS A 59 12.96 13.81 2.16
N ILE A 60 13.24 13.46 0.90
CA ILE A 60 12.33 12.62 0.09
C ILE A 60 12.20 11.23 0.69
N ASP A 61 13.32 10.61 1.08
CA ASP A 61 13.34 9.27 1.69
C ASP A 61 12.51 9.22 2.98
N ASN A 62 12.67 10.21 3.85
CA ASN A 62 11.84 10.36 5.05
C ASN A 62 10.35 10.48 4.73
N ARG A 63 9.98 11.24 3.69
CA ARG A 63 8.58 11.38 3.26
C ARG A 63 8.03 10.08 2.69
N LEU A 64 8.84 9.32 1.95
CA LEU A 64 8.46 8.01 1.43
C LEU A 64 8.21 7.03 2.59
N GLY A 65 9.09 6.97 3.58
CA GLY A 65 8.88 6.12 4.77
C GLY A 65 7.59 6.47 5.54
N LEU A 66 7.23 7.76 5.62
CA LEU A 66 5.95 8.18 6.20
C LEU A 66 4.75 7.70 5.38
N TYR A 67 4.84 7.75 4.05
CA TYR A 67 3.78 7.25 3.18
C TYR A 67 3.64 5.73 3.24
N GLU A 68 4.74 4.99 3.28
CA GLU A 68 4.73 3.53 3.48
C GLU A 68 4.01 3.14 4.77
N LYS A 69 4.32 3.82 5.88
CA LYS A 69 3.64 3.57 7.16
C LYS A 69 2.14 3.84 7.09
N LYS A 70 1.73 4.93 6.45
CA LYS A 70 0.30 5.25 6.23
C LYS A 70 -0.37 4.19 5.37
N LEU A 71 0.28 3.78 4.28
CA LEU A 71 -0.25 2.78 3.37
C LEU A 71 -0.41 1.42 4.06
N SER A 72 0.57 1.01 4.88
CA SER A 72 0.47 -0.20 5.71
C SER A 72 -0.74 -0.14 6.64
N THR A 73 -0.95 1.01 7.30
CA THR A 73 -2.08 1.20 8.21
C THR A 73 -3.42 1.06 7.47
N VAL A 74 -3.52 1.65 6.27
CA VAL A 74 -4.71 1.53 5.42
C VAL A 74 -4.92 0.08 4.96
N ALA A 75 -3.85 -0.62 4.56
CA ALA A 75 -3.91 -2.02 4.15
C ALA A 75 -4.42 -2.91 5.30
N ASP A 76 -3.92 -2.70 6.52
CA ASP A 76 -4.38 -3.41 7.71
C ASP A 76 -5.86 -3.12 8.01
N ALA A 77 -6.29 -1.86 7.90
CA ALA A 77 -7.69 -1.48 8.08
C ALA A 77 -8.61 -2.17 7.06
N VAL A 78 -8.21 -2.21 5.78
CA VAL A 78 -8.95 -2.91 4.72
C VAL A 78 -9.05 -4.42 5.02
N LYS A 79 -7.97 -5.04 5.49
CA LYS A 79 -7.97 -6.45 5.87
C LYS A 79 -8.93 -6.74 7.03
N ILE A 80 -8.96 -5.87 8.04
CA ILE A 80 -9.89 -5.98 9.17
C ILE A 80 -11.34 -5.82 8.69
N MET A 81 -11.60 -4.84 7.82
CA MET A 81 -12.93 -4.59 7.26
C MET A 81 -13.42 -5.81 6.47
N SER A 82 -12.59 -6.35 5.58
CA SER A 82 -12.94 -7.56 4.81
C SER A 82 -13.24 -8.76 5.71
N ARG A 83 -12.49 -8.95 6.80
CA ARG A 83 -12.78 -9.99 7.79
C ARG A 83 -14.12 -9.74 8.49
N LYS A 84 -14.41 -8.49 8.85
CA LYS A 84 -15.68 -8.11 9.49
C LYS A 84 -16.86 -8.33 8.54
N ASP A 85 -16.72 -7.97 7.27
CA ASP A 85 -17.76 -8.18 6.26
C ASP A 85 -18.05 -9.68 6.09
N SER A 86 -17.02 -10.52 6.08
CA SER A 86 -17.20 -11.98 6.04
C SER A 86 -17.93 -12.51 7.28
N LEU A 87 -17.63 -12.00 8.48
CA LEU A 87 -18.36 -12.38 9.70
C LEU A 87 -19.82 -11.95 9.65
N ILE A 88 -20.11 -10.74 9.16
CA ILE A 88 -21.49 -10.25 8.99
C ILE A 88 -22.25 -11.12 8.01
N GLN A 89 -21.63 -11.55 6.91
CA GLN A 89 -22.26 -12.46 5.95
C GLN A 89 -22.62 -13.80 6.59
N ILE A 90 -21.73 -14.37 7.40
CA ILE A 90 -21.99 -15.61 8.14
C ILE A 90 -23.10 -15.40 9.16
N GLU A 91 -23.05 -14.32 9.93
CA GLU A 91 -24.08 -13.99 10.92
C GLU A 91 -25.45 -13.80 10.25
N THR A 92 -25.51 -13.08 9.13
CA THR A 92 -26.73 -12.88 8.34
C THR A 92 -27.29 -14.20 7.82
N ALA A 93 -26.43 -15.07 7.28
CA ALA A 93 -26.83 -16.38 6.82
C ALA A 93 -27.36 -17.25 7.97
N ASN A 94 -26.74 -17.17 9.14
CA ASN A 94 -27.19 -17.89 10.33
C ASN A 94 -28.53 -17.37 10.84
N VAL A 95 -28.72 -16.05 10.90
CA VAL A 95 -30.00 -15.42 11.27
C VAL A 95 -31.09 -15.86 10.31
N GLN A 96 -30.85 -15.82 9.00
CA GLN A 96 -31.82 -16.28 8.02
C GLN A 96 -32.20 -17.75 8.23
N LYS A 97 -31.21 -18.63 8.39
CA LYS A 97 -31.45 -20.07 8.67
C LYS A 97 -32.22 -20.28 9.97
N LEU A 98 -31.91 -19.52 11.02
CA LEU A 98 -32.59 -19.58 12.31
C LEU A 98 -34.04 -19.11 12.20
N THR A 99 -34.29 -18.04 11.45
CA THR A 99 -35.64 -17.55 11.17
C THR A 99 -36.43 -18.58 10.38
N GLU A 100 -35.88 -19.13 9.29
CA GLU A 100 -36.53 -20.19 8.51
C GLU A 100 -36.85 -21.41 9.38
N ALA A 101 -35.93 -21.83 10.25
CA ALA A 101 -36.18 -22.93 11.18
C ALA A 101 -37.28 -22.62 12.21
N LEU A 102 -37.37 -21.37 12.68
CA LEU A 102 -38.38 -20.94 13.64
C LEU A 102 -39.77 -20.81 12.99
N ASP A 103 -39.85 -20.28 11.78
CA ASP A 103 -41.09 -20.22 10.99
C ASP A 103 -41.61 -21.64 10.72
N ASN A 104 -40.73 -22.57 10.30
CA ASN A 104 -41.10 -23.97 10.14
C ASN A 104 -41.60 -24.61 11.45
N LEU A 105 -40.98 -24.29 12.60
CA LEU A 105 -41.44 -24.81 13.89
C LEU A 105 -42.81 -24.24 14.28
N LEU A 106 -43.07 -22.96 14.00
CA LEU A 106 -44.38 -22.35 14.21
C LEU A 106 -45.45 -22.99 13.32
N GLU A 107 -45.14 -23.28 12.05
CA GLU A 107 -46.03 -24.07 11.17
C GLU A 107 -46.30 -25.47 11.73
N MET A 108 -45.30 -26.12 12.35
CA MET A 108 -45.49 -27.38 13.07
C MET A 108 -46.33 -27.23 14.35
N GLN A 109 -46.30 -26.08 15.02
CA GLN A 109 -47.15 -25.82 16.19
C GLN A 109 -48.63 -25.62 15.78
N ASP A 110 -48.88 -25.18 14.55
CA ASP A 110 -50.21 -25.08 13.94
C ASP A 110 -50.80 -26.45 13.51
N PHE A 111 -50.17 -27.57 13.92
CA PHE A 111 -50.79 -28.90 13.86
C PHE A 111 -52.01 -28.93 14.77
N SER A 112 -53.16 -28.56 14.22
CA SER A 112 -54.46 -28.53 14.92
C SER A 112 -54.72 -29.84 15.66
N ASP A 113 -55.29 -29.75 16.87
CA ASP A 113 -55.82 -30.88 17.64
C ASP A 113 -56.74 -31.78 16.79
N ASP A 114 -57.37 -31.22 15.75
CA ASP A 114 -58.21 -31.96 14.80
C ASP A 114 -57.42 -33.00 14.00
N TYR A 115 -56.18 -32.70 13.60
CA TYR A 115 -55.32 -33.66 12.90
C TYR A 115 -54.83 -34.76 13.84
N ILE A 116 -54.59 -34.42 15.12
CA ILE A 116 -54.24 -35.40 16.16
C ILE A 116 -55.43 -36.32 16.43
N GLN A 117 -56.64 -35.77 16.53
CA GLN A 117 -57.87 -36.55 16.69
C GLN A 117 -58.15 -37.43 15.47
N LEU A 118 -57.94 -36.94 14.25
CA LEU A 118 -58.05 -37.73 13.03
C LEU A 118 -57.04 -38.89 13.03
N LEU A 119 -55.80 -38.67 13.45
CA LEU A 119 -54.79 -39.73 13.52
C LEU A 119 -55.08 -40.76 14.63
N GLN A 120 -55.72 -40.35 15.73
CA GLN A 120 -56.02 -41.23 16.88
C GLN A 120 -57.35 -41.99 16.73
N ASN A 121 -58.36 -41.37 16.12
CA ASN A 121 -59.74 -41.86 16.11
C ASN A 121 -60.30 -42.17 14.70
N SER A 122 -59.49 -42.13 13.63
CA SER A 122 -59.97 -42.42 12.27
C SER A 122 -60.45 -43.87 12.12
N ASP A 123 -61.64 -44.05 11.56
CA ASP A 123 -62.13 -45.35 11.09
C ASP A 123 -61.58 -45.63 9.68
N LEU A 124 -60.57 -46.49 9.59
CA LEU A 124 -59.90 -46.85 8.33
C LEU A 124 -60.78 -47.66 7.38
N THR A 125 -62.00 -48.04 7.78
CA THR A 125 -62.99 -48.70 6.92
C THR A 125 -63.83 -47.72 6.10
N ASN A 126 -63.86 -46.44 6.50
CA ASN A 126 -64.48 -45.35 5.76
C ASN A 126 -63.46 -44.70 4.82
N ASP A 127 -63.78 -44.64 3.53
CA ASP A 127 -62.87 -44.13 2.49
C ASP A 127 -62.52 -42.64 2.69
N ASN A 128 -63.45 -41.87 3.25
CA ASN A 128 -63.24 -40.45 3.55
C ASN A 128 -62.28 -40.25 4.74
N ASP A 129 -62.47 -41.01 5.82
CA ASP A 129 -61.64 -40.90 7.03
C ASP A 129 -60.22 -41.43 6.78
N ARG A 130 -60.09 -42.48 5.95
CA ARG A 130 -58.79 -42.97 5.48
C ARG A 130 -58.02 -41.90 4.69
N THR A 131 -58.70 -41.16 3.81
CA THR A 131 -58.06 -40.11 3.01
C THR A 131 -57.59 -38.95 3.89
N MET A 132 -58.41 -38.53 4.86
CA MET A 132 -58.05 -37.50 5.84
C MET A 132 -56.87 -37.94 6.73
N CYS A 133 -56.85 -39.20 7.16
CA CYS A 133 -55.76 -39.77 7.98
C CYS A 133 -54.43 -39.83 7.21
N ILE A 134 -54.45 -40.21 5.93
CA ILE A 134 -53.25 -40.18 5.06
C ILE A 134 -52.73 -38.75 4.90
N GLN A 135 -53.62 -37.77 4.71
CA GLN A 135 -53.24 -36.38 4.54
C GLN A 135 -52.61 -35.81 5.83
N ALA A 136 -53.20 -36.11 6.99
CA ALA A 136 -52.65 -35.79 8.31
C ALA A 136 -51.27 -36.41 8.53
N ALA A 137 -51.11 -37.71 8.23
CA ALA A 137 -49.84 -38.43 8.39
C ALA A 137 -48.74 -37.88 7.45
N THR A 138 -49.11 -37.46 6.24
CA THR A 138 -48.18 -36.88 5.27
C THR A 138 -47.67 -35.52 5.73
N LEU A 139 -48.56 -34.65 6.22
CA LEU A 139 -48.21 -33.36 6.81
C LEU A 139 -47.31 -33.54 8.04
N LEU A 140 -47.60 -34.51 8.91
CA LEU A 140 -46.78 -34.83 10.08
C LEU A 140 -45.37 -35.32 9.68
N THR A 141 -45.29 -36.13 8.63
CA THR A 141 -44.01 -36.64 8.12
C THR A 141 -43.19 -35.52 7.49
N GLN A 142 -43.83 -34.60 6.75
CA GLN A 142 -43.17 -33.41 6.19
C GLN A 142 -42.64 -32.50 7.30
N ALA A 143 -43.45 -32.21 8.30
CA ALA A 143 -43.06 -31.49 9.50
C ALA A 143 -41.83 -32.12 10.18
N LEU A 144 -41.85 -33.43 10.47
CA LEU A 144 -40.75 -34.13 11.16
C LEU A 144 -39.48 -34.33 10.32
N SER A 145 -39.57 -34.22 9.00
CA SER A 145 -38.42 -34.39 8.09
C SER A 145 -37.67 -33.08 7.82
N VAL A 146 -38.14 -31.94 8.33
CA VAL A 146 -37.37 -30.69 8.37
C VAL A 146 -36.24 -30.83 9.39
N GLN A 147 -35.14 -31.46 8.96
CA GLN A 147 -33.92 -31.54 9.73
C GLN A 147 -33.33 -30.13 9.86
N LEU A 148 -33.25 -29.64 11.10
CA LEU A 148 -32.31 -28.58 11.48
C LEU A 148 -30.93 -29.01 10.98
N GLN A 149 -30.49 -28.48 9.84
CA GLN A 149 -29.17 -28.77 9.32
C GLN A 149 -28.16 -28.29 10.35
N PRO A 150 -27.28 -29.17 10.87
CA PRO A 150 -26.23 -28.73 11.78
C PRO A 150 -25.30 -27.78 11.03
N GLY A 151 -24.87 -26.74 11.77
CA GLY A 151 -24.19 -25.53 11.27
C GLY A 151 -22.99 -25.75 10.36
#